data_AF-A0A920HEZ7-F1
#
_entry.id   AF-A0A920HEZ7-F1
#
_cell.length_a   1.000
_cell.length_b   1.000
_cell.length_c   1.000
_cell.angle_alpha   90.00
_cell.angle_beta   90.00
_cell.angle_gamma   90.00
#
_symmetry.space_group_name_H-M   'P 1'
#
loop_
_entity.id
_entity.type
_entity.pdbx_description
1 polymer ?
#
loop_
_entity_poly.entity_id
_entity_poly.type
_entity_poly.pdbx_seq_one_letter_code
_entity_poly.pdbx_strand_id
1 'polypeptide(L)'
;MGANTQLIAEEYITGRELTVSVLDGRALCVTEIHVPGQFYDFDAKYKVGGSQHTVPADVPEEVTELSCGWAERAFTILGCRGVHGPTSSGMRTRTSSICWRLTPNLE
;
A
#
# COMPACT_ATOMS: atom_id res chain seq x y z
N MET A 1 -12.32 -30.08 0.79
CA MET A 1 -11.66 -29.01 0.02
C MET A 1 -12.70 -27.95 -0.30
N GLY A 2 -12.72 -26.84 0.45
CA GLY A 2 -13.58 -25.70 0.10
C GLY A 2 -12.84 -24.85 -0.93
N ALA A 3 -13.34 -24.83 -2.17
CA ALA A 3 -12.87 -23.85 -3.13
C ALA A 3 -13.40 -22.47 -2.66
N ASN A 4 -12.49 -21.57 -2.29
CA ASN A 4 -12.83 -20.19 -2.02
C ASN A 4 -13.10 -19.50 -3.37
N THR A 5 -14.36 -19.57 -3.84
CA THR A 5 -14.82 -19.00 -5.12
C THR A 5 -15.48 -17.64 -4.91
N GLN A 6 -14.87 -16.78 -4.10
CA GLN A 6 -15.31 -15.40 -3.98
C GLN A 6 -14.41 -14.52 -4.85
N LEU A 7 -15.02 -13.89 -5.85
CA LEU A 7 -14.35 -12.95 -6.76
C LEU A 7 -14.73 -11.53 -6.33
N ILE A 8 -13.76 -10.62 -6.43
CA ILE A 8 -13.94 -9.19 -6.23
C ILE A 8 -13.68 -8.51 -7.58
N ALA A 9 -14.57 -7.59 -7.95
CA ALA A 9 -14.39 -6.70 -9.09
C ALA A 9 -14.47 -5.27 -8.57
N GLU A 10 -13.48 -4.46 -8.92
CA GLU A 10 -13.34 -3.08 -8.50
C GLU A 10 -13.09 -2.19 -9.72
N GLU A 11 -13.50 -0.93 -9.62
CA GLU A 11 -13.32 0.04 -10.69
C GLU A 11 -11.84 0.35 -10.90
N TYR A 12 -11.44 0.47 -12.16
CA TYR A 12 -10.08 0.86 -12.49
C TYR A 12 -9.89 2.37 -12.25
N ILE A 13 -9.24 2.70 -11.14
CA ILE A 13 -8.80 4.07 -10.84
C ILE A 13 -7.51 4.31 -11.63
N THR A 14 -7.33 5.45 -12.31
CA THR A 14 -6.08 5.82 -13.02
C THR A 14 -5.15 6.65 -12.13
N GLY A 15 -3.85 6.69 -12.46
CA GLY A 15 -2.90 7.61 -11.80
C GLY A 15 -1.70 6.97 -11.10
N ARG A 16 -1.12 7.72 -10.15
CA ARG A 16 0.11 7.34 -9.42
C ARG A 16 -0.19 6.38 -8.29
N GLU A 17 0.58 5.30 -8.17
CA GLU A 17 0.43 4.30 -7.12
C GLU A 17 1.30 4.65 -5.90
N LEU A 18 0.65 4.92 -4.78
CA LEU A 18 1.29 5.30 -3.52
C LEU A 18 1.06 4.25 -2.45
N THR A 19 2.07 4.00 -1.62
CA THR A 19 1.97 3.15 -0.44
C THR A 19 2.58 3.83 0.77
N VAL A 20 1.99 3.60 1.95
CA VAL A 20 2.50 4.11 3.22
C VAL A 20 2.76 2.94 4.15
N SER A 21 3.97 2.85 4.66
CA SER A 21 4.30 1.87 5.70
C SER A 21 3.95 2.44 7.08
N VAL A 22 3.23 1.65 7.88
CA VAL A 22 2.90 1.97 9.28
C VAL A 22 3.63 1.00 10.20
N LEU A 23 4.40 1.55 11.14
CA LEU A 23 5.11 0.81 12.17
C LEU A 23 4.62 1.26 13.55
N ASP A 24 4.17 0.30 14.36
CA ASP A 24 3.63 0.56 15.71
C ASP A 24 2.59 1.70 15.75
N GLY A 25 1.72 1.73 14.75
CA GLY A 25 0.65 2.73 14.62
C GLY A 25 1.09 4.09 14.07
N ARG A 26 2.36 4.24 13.66
CA ARG A 26 2.92 5.49 13.12
C ARG A 26 3.26 5.30 11.64
N ALA A 27 2.77 6.20 10.78
CA ALA A 27 3.18 6.24 9.38
C ALA A 27 4.65 6.70 9.26
N LEU A 28 5.42 6.05 8.38
CA LEU A 28 6.84 6.35 8.16
C LEU A 28 7.03 7.41 7.08
N CYS A 29 6.67 7.08 5.84
CA CYS A 29 6.66 7.98 4.70
C CYS A 29 5.82 7.39 3.56
N VAL A 30 5.46 8.24 2.61
CA VAL A 30 4.85 7.81 1.36
C VAL A 30 5.94 7.30 0.42
N THR A 31 5.72 6.13 -0.16
CA THR A 31 6.51 5.54 -1.23
C THR A 31 5.67 5.53 -2.50
N GLU A 32 6.22 6.04 -3.58
CA GLU A 32 5.61 5.90 -4.90
C GLU A 32 6.19 4.67 -5.59
N ILE A 33 5.32 3.89 -6.23
CA ILE A 33 5.70 2.74 -7.05
C ILE A 33 5.42 3.10 -8.51
N HIS A 34 6.48 3.14 -9.31
CA HIS A 34 6.41 3.26 -10.75
C HIS A 34 6.66 1.90 -11.39
N VAL A 35 5.80 1.51 -12.32
CA VAL A 35 5.96 0.27 -13.10
C VAL A 35 6.16 0.65 -14.55
N PRO A 36 7.26 0.22 -15.20
CA PRO A 36 7.39 0.33 -16.65
C PRO A 36 6.39 -0.64 -17.32
N GLY A 37 5.13 -0.21 -17.44
CA GLY A 37 4.00 -1.04 -17.88
C GLY A 37 2.64 -0.45 -17.50
N GLN A 38 1.57 -1.25 -17.61
CA GLN A 38 0.19 -0.81 -17.35
C GLN A 38 -0.24 -1.00 -15.87
N PHE A 39 0.29 -1.98 -15.15
CA PHE A 39 -0.16 -2.34 -13.80
C PHE A 39 0.93 -3.01 -12.94
N TYR A 40 0.84 -2.86 -11.61
CA TYR A 40 1.71 -3.55 -10.64
C TYR A 40 1.30 -5.01 -10.48
N ASP A 41 1.78 -5.85 -11.40
CA ASP A 41 1.56 -7.28 -11.40
C ASP A 41 2.66 -8.06 -10.65
N PHE A 42 2.58 -9.39 -10.69
CA PHE A 42 3.56 -10.26 -10.06
C PHE A 42 4.97 -10.02 -10.60
N ASP A 43 5.10 -9.83 -11.91
CA ASP A 43 6.39 -9.60 -12.56
C ASP A 43 6.97 -8.25 -12.14
N ALA A 44 6.15 -7.20 -12.05
CA ALA A 44 6.54 -5.89 -11.57
C ALA A 44 7.10 -5.91 -10.13
N LYS A 45 6.60 -6.84 -9.31
CA LYS A 45 7.02 -7.00 -7.91
C LYS A 45 8.31 -7.80 -7.74
N TYR A 46 8.54 -8.83 -8.56
CA TYR A 46 9.59 -9.82 -8.30
C TYR A 46 10.68 -9.92 -9.38
N LYS A 47 10.45 -9.41 -10.59
CA LYS A 47 11.51 -9.33 -11.59
C LYS A 47 12.44 -8.17 -11.30
N VAL A 48 13.73 -8.38 -11.57
CA VAL A 48 14.73 -7.32 -11.53
C VAL A 48 14.35 -6.25 -12.54
N GLY A 49 14.19 -5.00 -12.07
CA GLY A 49 13.73 -3.88 -12.90
C GLY A 49 12.21 -3.86 -13.15
N GLY A 50 11.43 -4.70 -12.47
CA GLY A 50 9.98 -4.76 -12.62
C GLY A 50 9.23 -3.54 -12.07
N SER A 51 9.80 -2.84 -11.09
CA SER A 51 9.29 -1.57 -10.58
C SER A 51 10.40 -0.68 -10.06
N GLN A 52 10.16 0.62 -10.07
CA GLN A 52 11.01 1.66 -9.50
C GLN A 52 10.28 2.32 -8.34
N HIS A 53 10.93 2.43 -7.19
CA HIS A 53 10.32 2.99 -5.99
C HIS A 53 10.99 4.32 -5.64
N THR A 54 10.19 5.36 -5.41
CA THR A 54 10.66 6.67 -4.98
C THR A 54 10.29 6.87 -3.52
N VAL A 55 11.30 7.08 -2.66
CA VAL A 55 11.14 7.21 -1.21
C VAL A 55 12.01 8.36 -0.67
N PRO A 56 11.43 9.41 -0.07
CA PRO A 56 10.00 9.73 -0.02
C PRO A 56 9.43 10.08 -1.41
N ALA A 57 8.14 9.82 -1.62
CA ALA A 57 7.46 10.15 -2.87
C ALA A 57 7.48 11.65 -3.17
N ASP A 58 7.59 12.02 -4.45
CA ASP A 58 7.52 13.41 -4.91
C ASP A 58 6.06 13.84 -5.11
N VAL A 59 5.37 14.15 -4.01
CA VAL A 59 3.97 14.57 -3.98
C VAL A 59 3.81 15.83 -3.12
N PRO A 60 2.75 16.63 -3.32
CA PRO A 60 2.45 17.76 -2.44
C PRO A 60 2.39 17.33 -0.97
N GLU A 61 2.79 18.23 -0.07
CA GLU A 61 2.80 17.97 1.38
C GLU A 61 1.43 17.56 1.91
N GLU A 62 0.36 18.23 1.45
CA GLU A 62 -1.03 17.88 1.77
C GLU A 62 -1.38 16.43 1.44
N VAL A 63 -0.92 15.93 0.27
CA VAL A 63 -1.13 14.54 -0.16
C VAL A 63 -0.36 13.58 0.75
N THR A 64 0.84 13.96 1.17
CA THR A 64 1.65 13.17 2.11
C THR A 64 0.95 13.05 3.46
N GLU A 65 0.49 14.17 4.02
CA GLU A 65 -0.19 14.21 5.31
C GLU A 65 -1.50 13.41 5.28
N LEU A 66 -2.30 13.58 4.23
CA LEU A 66 -3.52 12.81 4.03
C LEU A 66 -3.20 11.30 3.94
N SER A 67 -2.27 10.90 3.08
CA SER A 67 -1.92 9.49 2.88
C SER A 67 -1.48 8.84 4.20
N CYS A 68 -0.62 9.52 4.96
CA CYS A 68 -0.17 9.08 6.28
C CYS A 68 -1.34 8.96 7.28
N GLY A 69 -2.18 10.00 7.40
CA GLY A 69 -3.31 9.99 8.33
C GLY A 69 -4.38 8.95 7.99
N TRP A 70 -4.57 8.62 6.71
CA TRP A 70 -5.47 7.52 6.31
C TRP A 70 -4.84 6.15 6.62
N ALA A 71 -3.53 5.99 6.42
CA ALA A 71 -2.83 4.75 6.74
C ALA A 71 -2.89 4.41 8.24
N GLU A 72 -2.67 5.39 9.11
CA GLU A 72 -2.77 5.22 10.57
C GLU A 72 -4.20 4.88 11.04
N ARG A 73 -5.20 5.57 10.47
CA ARG A 73 -6.62 5.28 10.77
C ARG A 73 -7.02 3.88 10.34
N ALA A 74 -6.66 3.47 9.12
CA ALA A 74 -6.95 2.13 8.64
C ALA A 74 -6.20 1.05 9.43
N PHE A 75 -4.94 1.29 9.83
CA PHE A 75 -4.20 0.40 10.73
C PHE A 75 -4.96 0.18 12.04
N THR A 76 -5.49 1.26 12.62
CA THR A 76 -6.26 1.23 13.87
C THR A 76 -7.61 0.51 13.70
N ILE A 77 -8.39 0.88 12.67
CA ILE A 77 -9.74 0.32 12.43
C ILE A 77 -9.68 -1.17 12.09
N LEU A 78 -8.68 -1.60 11.31
CA LEU A 78 -8.48 -3.00 10.96
C LEU A 78 -7.88 -3.83 12.11
N GLY A 79 -7.53 -3.19 13.24
CA GLY A 79 -6.94 -3.86 14.39
C GLY A 79 -5.54 -4.42 14.14
N CYS A 80 -4.78 -3.82 13.21
CA CYS A 80 -3.41 -4.22 12.94
C CYS A 80 -2.52 -3.99 14.17
N ARG A 81 -1.46 -4.80 14.32
CA ARG A 81 -0.52 -4.73 15.44
C ARG A 81 0.93 -4.76 14.93
N GLY A 82 1.81 -4.13 15.70
CA GLY A 82 3.24 -4.04 15.46
C GLY A 82 3.97 -5.39 15.49
N VAL A 83 5.20 -5.40 14.98
CA VAL A 83 5.98 -6.63 14.69
C VAL A 83 6.72 -7.18 15.92
N HIS A 84 6.47 -6.64 17.13
CA HIS A 84 7.29 -6.96 18.30
C HIS A 84 6.47 -7.63 19.43
N GLY A 85 6.66 -8.94 19.63
CA GLY A 85 6.20 -9.69 20.81
C GLY A 85 6.46 -11.22 20.70
N PRO A 86 7.05 -11.89 21.71
CA PRO A 86 7.51 -13.27 21.60
C PRO A 86 6.36 -14.22 21.92
N THR A 87 5.73 -14.87 20.94
CA THR A 87 4.98 -16.10 21.23
C THR A 87 4.68 -16.90 19.97
N SER A 88 5.00 -18.18 20.09
CA SER A 88 4.69 -19.28 19.22
C SER A 88 3.20 -19.37 18.85
N SER A 89 2.82 -18.83 17.69
CA SER A 89 1.81 -19.41 16.78
C SER A 89 1.37 -18.36 15.75
N GLY A 90 1.74 -18.57 14.49
CA GLY A 90 1.07 -17.94 13.34
C GLY A 90 1.28 -16.43 13.23
N MET A 91 2.51 -16.02 12.90
CA MET A 91 2.85 -14.65 12.54
C MET A 91 2.00 -14.19 11.33
N ARG A 92 1.10 -13.25 11.57
CA ARG A 92 0.24 -12.66 10.54
C ARG A 92 0.59 -11.17 10.46
N THR A 93 1.65 -10.86 9.73
CA THR A 93 2.07 -9.49 9.44
C THR A 93 1.26 -8.93 8.29
N ARG A 94 0.56 -7.81 8.50
CA ARG A 94 0.10 -6.94 7.42
C ARG A 94 0.84 -5.62 7.56
N THR A 95 1.91 -5.45 6.80
CA THR A 95 2.30 -4.10 6.35
C THR A 95 1.12 -3.62 5.54
N SER A 96 0.32 -2.72 6.12
CA SER A 96 -0.83 -2.14 5.43
C SER A 96 -0.32 -1.18 4.36
N SER A 97 0.18 -1.69 3.24
CA SER A 97 0.36 -0.89 2.04
C SER A 97 -1.03 -0.54 1.52
N ILE A 98 -1.56 0.61 1.92
CA ILE A 98 -2.79 1.11 1.33
C ILE A 98 -2.39 1.78 0.03
N CYS A 99 -2.73 1.12 -1.07
CA CYS A 99 -2.52 1.61 -2.41
C CYS A 99 -3.52 2.75 -2.66
N TRP A 100 -3.04 3.97 -2.71
CA TRP A 100 -3.81 5.11 -3.19
C TRP A 100 -3.45 5.36 -4.64
N ARG A 101 -4.47 5.54 -5.48
CA ARG A 101 -4.26 6.05 -6.83
C ARG A 101 -4.72 7.50 -6.93
N LEU A 102 -3.77 8.40 -7.12
CA LEU A 102 -4.06 9.81 -7.39
C LEU A 102 -4.44 9.97 -8.85
N THR A 103 -5.74 10.07 -9.11
CA THR A 103 -6.23 10.52 -10.42
C THR A 103 -5.82 11.99 -10.60
N PRO A 104 -5.16 12.38 -11.70
CA PRO A 104 -5.14 13.79 -12.08
C PRO A 104 -6.60 14.24 -12.25
N ASN A 105 -6.95 15.43 -11.76
CA ASN A 105 -8.31 15.98 -11.85
C ASN A 105 -8.87 15.74 -13.26
N LEU A 106 -10.01 15.05 -13.34
CA LEU A 106 -10.83 15.00 -14.54
C LEU A 106 -11.31 16.42 -14.82
N GLU A 107 -10.88 17.00 -15.94
CA GLU A 107 -11.73 17.99 -16.65
C GLU A 107 -12.91 17.28 -17.30
#